data_AF-A0A958ZTY8-F1
#
_entry.id   AF-A0A958ZTY8-F1
#
_cell.length_a   1.000
_cell.length_b   1.000
_cell.length_c   1.000
_cell.angle_alpha   90.00
_cell.angle_beta   90.00
_cell.angle_gamma   90.00
#
_symmetry.space_group_name_H-M   'P 1'
#
loop_
_entity.id
_entity.type
_entity.pdbx_description
1 polymer ?
#
loop_
_entity_poly.entity_id
_entity_poly.type
_entity_poly.pdbx_seq_one_letter_code
_entity_poly.pdbx_strand_id
1 'polypeptide(L)'
;MSELPSRVQELISTPTREEIFKMINSQQDGFTFLDVYTALKNKGINVSITSVQNLLKALSYRGYLKEYNLKKTKTPGRSTIHYKKQHHS
;
A
#
# COMPACT_ATOMS: atom_id res chain seq x y z
N MET A 1 -19.27 4.89 -7.54
CA MET A 1 -17.86 5.14 -7.19
C MET A 1 -17.83 5.43 -5.71
N SER A 2 -17.24 4.57 -4.88
CA SER A 2 -17.11 4.83 -3.44
C SER A 2 -16.22 6.05 -3.27
N GLU A 3 -16.78 7.15 -2.73
CA GLU A 3 -16.03 8.36 -2.45
C GLU A 3 -14.93 8.05 -1.43
N LEU A 4 -13.68 8.28 -1.81
CA LEU A 4 -12.57 8.16 -0.86
C LEU A 4 -12.77 9.19 0.25
N PRO A 5 -12.54 8.85 1.54
CA PRO A 5 -12.57 9.84 2.60
C PRO A 5 -11.66 11.03 2.26
N SER A 6 -12.07 12.26 2.56
CA SER A 6 -11.30 13.48 2.21
C SER A 6 -9.85 13.41 2.70
N ARG A 7 -9.63 12.78 3.87
CA ARG A 7 -8.30 12.50 4.41
C ARG A 7 -7.47 11.58 3.50
N VAL A 8 -8.05 10.59 2.82
CA VAL A 8 -7.30 9.77 1.86
C VAL A 8 -7.00 10.57 0.59
N GLN A 9 -7.95 11.39 0.13
CA GLN A 9 -7.77 12.24 -1.06
C GLN A 9 -6.60 13.23 -0.90
N GLU A 10 -6.51 13.92 0.24
CA GLU A 10 -5.38 14.81 0.54
C GLU A 10 -4.03 14.09 0.52
N LEU A 11 -4.00 12.84 0.97
CA LEU A 11 -2.78 12.04 1.04
C LEU A 11 -2.25 11.69 -0.36
N ILE A 12 -3.15 11.44 -1.31
CA ILE A 12 -2.86 11.05 -2.69
C ILE A 12 -2.85 12.24 -3.66
N SER A 13 -2.78 13.47 -3.16
CA SER A 13 -2.88 14.71 -3.95
C SER A 13 -1.76 14.97 -4.97
N THR A 14 -0.69 14.16 -4.97
CA THR A 14 0.41 14.32 -5.94
C THR A 14 0.36 13.22 -7.00
N PRO A 15 0.73 13.52 -8.27
CA PRO A 15 0.64 12.54 -9.36
C PRO A 15 1.33 11.20 -9.05
N THR A 16 2.50 11.27 -8.41
CA THR A 16 3.23 10.07 -8.00
C THR A 16 2.47 9.25 -6.96
N ARG A 17 1.83 9.89 -5.99
CA ARG A 17 1.05 9.19 -4.95
C ARG A 17 -0.26 8.66 -5.50
N GLU A 18 -0.87 9.32 -6.47
CA GLU A 18 -2.03 8.78 -7.21
C GLU A 18 -1.65 7.48 -7.92
N GLU A 19 -0.53 7.43 -8.62
CA GLU A 19 -0.08 6.22 -9.32
C GLU A 19 0.21 5.07 -8.34
N ILE A 20 0.89 5.36 -7.22
CA ILE A 20 1.10 4.37 -6.16
C ILE A 20 -0.25 3.91 -5.59
N PHE A 21 -1.20 4.83 -5.36
CA PHE A 21 -2.52 4.50 -4.82
C PHE A 21 -3.35 3.65 -5.77
N LYS A 22 -3.38 3.99 -7.07
CA LYS A 22 -4.01 3.17 -8.11
C LYS A 22 -3.42 1.76 -8.10
N MET A 23 -2.10 1.65 -7.99
CA MET A 23 -1.44 0.36 -7.90
C MET A 23 -1.88 -0.43 -6.66
N ILE A 24 -1.89 0.21 -5.49
CA ILE A 24 -2.38 -0.39 -4.23
C ILE A 24 -3.81 -0.88 -4.40
N ASN A 25 -4.68 -0.06 -5.00
CA ASN A 25 -6.10 -0.40 -5.15
C ASN A 25 -6.30 -1.63 -6.06
N SER A 26 -5.41 -1.80 -7.06
CA SER A 26 -5.41 -2.95 -7.97
C SER A 26 -4.86 -4.24 -7.35
N GLN A 27 -4.18 -4.19 -6.20
CA GLN A 27 -3.69 -5.39 -5.53
C GLN A 27 -4.84 -6.21 -4.91
N GLN A 28 -4.67 -7.53 -4.92
CA GLN A 28 -5.46 -8.42 -4.08
C GLN A 28 -5.01 -8.34 -2.62
N ASP A 29 -5.90 -8.65 -1.68
CA ASP A 29 -5.60 -8.60 -0.26
C ASP A 29 -4.44 -9.54 0.12
N GLY A 30 -3.58 -9.07 1.03
CA GLY A 30 -2.35 -9.79 1.42
C GLY A 30 -1.12 -9.44 0.58
N PHE A 31 -1.14 -8.31 -0.09
CA PHE A 31 0.04 -7.78 -0.76
C PHE A 31 1.05 -7.18 0.23
N THR A 32 2.29 -7.06 -0.21
CA THR A 32 3.41 -6.45 0.52
C THR A 32 3.84 -5.16 -0.17
N PHE A 33 4.72 -4.38 0.47
CA PHE A 33 5.30 -3.21 -0.17
C PHE A 33 6.07 -3.56 -1.45
N LEU A 34 6.69 -4.76 -1.49
CA LEU A 34 7.51 -5.20 -2.61
C LEU A 34 6.64 -5.51 -3.83
N ASP A 35 5.43 -6.03 -3.64
CA ASP A 35 4.48 -6.30 -4.71
C ASP A 35 4.06 -5.00 -5.42
N VAL A 36 3.70 -3.98 -4.63
CA VAL A 36 3.34 -2.65 -5.15
C VAL A 36 4.52 -2.01 -5.88
N TYR A 37 5.71 -2.02 -5.26
CA TYR A 37 6.91 -1.43 -5.86
C TYR A 37 7.30 -2.12 -7.18
N THR A 38 7.29 -3.45 -7.20
CA THR A 38 7.63 -4.24 -8.38
C THR A 38 6.62 -3.99 -9.50
N ALA A 39 5.33 -3.92 -9.18
CA ALA A 39 4.30 -3.63 -10.17
C ALA A 39 4.42 -2.22 -10.76
N LEU A 40 4.79 -1.20 -9.97
CA LEU A 40 5.07 0.15 -10.46
C LEU A 40 6.30 0.16 -11.38
N LYS A 41 7.37 -0.51 -10.98
CA LYS A 41 8.58 -0.64 -11.78
C LYS A 41 8.32 -1.34 -13.12
N ASN A 42 7.51 -2.40 -13.12
CA ASN A 42 7.13 -3.13 -14.33
C ASN A 42 6.28 -2.27 -15.29
N LYS A 43 5.57 -1.27 -14.77
CA LYS A 43 4.85 -0.25 -15.58
C LYS A 43 5.75 0.92 -16.03
N GLY A 44 7.05 0.89 -15.73
CA GLY A 44 7.97 1.97 -16.05
C GLY A 44 7.80 3.23 -15.19
N ILE A 45 7.06 3.14 -14.07
CA ILE A 45 6.82 4.26 -13.18
C ILE A 45 8.03 4.41 -12.24
N ASN A 46 8.75 5.52 -12.36
CA ASN A 46 9.91 5.81 -11.52
C ASN A 46 9.48 6.31 -10.13
N VAL A 47 9.57 5.44 -9.12
CA VAL A 47 9.27 5.76 -7.72
C VAL A 47 10.35 5.23 -6.81
N SER A 48 10.60 5.91 -5.69
CA SER A 48 11.45 5.37 -4.64
C SER A 48 10.69 4.34 -3.79
N ILE A 49 11.42 3.35 -3.27
CA ILE A 49 10.87 2.38 -2.30
C ILE A 49 10.27 3.12 -1.09
N THR A 50 10.97 4.16 -0.62
CA THR A 50 10.53 4.97 0.52
C THR A 50 9.19 5.64 0.27
N SER A 51 8.93 6.16 -0.93
CA SER A 51 7.64 6.76 -1.29
C SER A 51 6.49 5.75 -1.19
N VAL A 52 6.71 4.52 -1.66
CA VAL A 52 5.72 3.44 -1.56
C VAL A 52 5.47 3.07 -0.09
N GLN A 53 6.52 2.87 0.69
CA GLN A 53 6.42 2.53 2.11
C GLN A 53 5.72 3.63 2.92
N ASN A 54 6.03 4.90 2.67
CA ASN A 54 5.42 6.02 3.36
C ASN A 54 3.92 6.12 3.06
N LEU A 55 3.52 5.91 1.81
CA LEU A 55 2.10 5.94 1.45
C LEU A 55 1.34 4.77 2.05
N LEU A 56 1.91 3.56 2.06
CA LEU A 56 1.29 2.39 2.71
C LEU A 56 1.07 2.61 4.21
N LYS A 57 2.08 3.12 4.92
CA LYS A 57 1.97 3.47 6.34
C LYS A 57 0.91 4.55 6.58
N ALA A 58 0.88 5.58 5.75
CA ALA A 58 -0.09 6.67 5.91
C ALA A 58 -1.54 6.21 5.63
N LEU A 59 -1.74 5.32 4.65
CA LEU A 59 -3.04 4.71 4.38
C LEU A 59 -3.48 3.78 5.52
N SER A 60 -2.53 3.02 6.09
CA SER A 60 -2.77 2.17 7.26
C SER A 60 -3.17 3.00 8.49
N TYR A 61 -2.41 4.05 8.78
CA TYR A 61 -2.72 4.99 9.87
C TYR A 61 -4.09 5.66 9.73
N ARG A 62 -4.52 5.94 8.48
CA ARG A 62 -5.85 6.52 8.19
C ARG A 62 -6.97 5.46 8.14
N GLY A 63 -6.69 4.19 8.45
CA GLY A 63 -7.68 3.10 8.47
C GLY A 63 -8.13 2.64 7.08
N TYR A 64 -7.41 3.00 6.02
CA TYR A 64 -7.70 2.54 4.65
C TYR A 64 -7.12 1.13 4.41
N LEU A 65 -5.94 0.86 4.97
CA LEU A 65 -5.29 -0.45 4.95
C LEU A 65 -5.22 -1.02 6.36
N LYS A 66 -5.27 -2.35 6.46
CA LYS A 66 -4.94 -3.07 7.68
C LYS A 66 -3.61 -3.80 7.50
N GLU A 67 -2.64 -3.48 8.34
CA GLU A 67 -1.37 -4.18 8.45
C GLU A 67 -1.52 -5.47 9.25
N TYR A 68 -0.85 -6.53 8.80
CA TYR A 68 -0.71 -7.77 9.55
C TYR A 68 0.58 -8.50 9.18
N ASN A 69 1.08 -9.31 10.12
CA ASN A 69 2.22 -10.18 9.88
C ASN A 69 1.73 -11.62 9.74
N LEU A 70 2.09 -12.29 8.64
CA LEU A 70 1.95 -13.74 8.57
C LEU A 70 3.02 -14.36 9.47
N LYS A 71 2.61 -15.01 10.57
CA LYS A 71 3.51 -15.80 11.41
C LYS A 71 3.98 -17.04 10.65
N LYS A 72 4.96 -16.90 9.76
CA LYS A 72 5.80 -17.98 9.24
C LYS A 72 6.91 -17.39 8.41
N THR A 73 8.03 -17.08 9.05
CA THR A 73 9.32 -17.12 8.36
C THR A 73 10.16 -18.20 9.01
N LYS A 74 10.80 -19.03 8.17
CA LYS A 74 11.79 -20.04 8.59
C LYS A 74 13.01 -19.39 9.28
N THR A 75 13.13 -18.06 9.21
CA THR A 75 14.24 -17.27 9.76
C THR A 75 13.72 -16.42 10.92
N PRO A 76 14.17 -16.66 12.17
CA PRO A 76 13.81 -15.84 13.32
C PRO A 76 14.16 -14.36 13.06
N GLY A 77 13.20 -13.45 13.26
CA GLY A 77 13.43 -12.00 13.24
C GLY A 77 13.05 -11.23 11.96
N ARG A 78 12.76 -11.90 10.84
CA ARG A 78 12.29 -11.21 9.61
C ARG A 78 10.79 -11.42 9.43
N SER A 79 9.98 -10.48 9.90
CA SER A 79 8.52 -10.47 9.63
C SER A 79 8.24 -9.62 8.41
N THR A 80 7.52 -10.16 7.43
CA THR A 80 7.06 -9.41 6.26
C THR A 80 5.68 -8.81 6.58
N ILE A 81 5.56 -7.49 6.48
CA ILE A 81 4.28 -6.79 6.66
C ILE A 81 3.43 -6.98 5.40
N HIS A 82 2.22 -7.49 5.61
CA HIS A 82 1.19 -7.64 4.60
C HIS A 82 0.09 -6.61 4.85
N TYR A 83 -0.55 -6.19 3.77
CA TYR A 83 -1.62 -5.20 3.78
C TYR A 83 -2.87 -5.81 3.15
N LYS A 84 -4.02 -5.42 3.67
CA LYS A 84 -5.31 -5.68 3.03
C LYS A 84 -6.20 -4.45 3.11
N LYS A 85 -7.11 -4.30 2.15
CA LYS A 85 -8.05 -3.17 2.14
C LYS A 85 -9.02 -3.32 3.30
N GLN A 86 -9.22 -2.24 4.06
CA GLN A 86 -10.22 -2.22 5.12
C GLN A 86 -11.58 -1.88 4.49
N HIS A 87 -12.40 -2.90 4.25
CA HIS A 87 -13.78 -2.70 3.83
C HIS A 87 -14.50 -1.89 4.91
N HIS A 88 -14.82 -0.62 4.60
CA HIS A 88 -15.80 0.12 5.35
C HIS A 88 -17.14 -0.52 5.03
N SER A 89 -17.71 -1.21 6.03
CA SER A 89 -19.09 -1.71 6.01
C SER A 89 -20.05 -0.57 6.28
#